data_AF-X0WB05-F1
#
_entry.id   AF-X0WB05-F1
#
_cell.length_a   1.000
_cell.length_b   1.000
_cell.length_c   1.000
_cell.angle_alpha   90.00
_cell.angle_beta   90.00
_cell.angle_gamma   90.00
#
_symmetry.space_group_name_H-M   'P 1'
#
loop_
_entity.id
_entity.type
_entity.pdbx_description
1 polymer ?
#
loop_
_entity_poly.entity_id
_entity_poly.type
_entity_poly.pdbx_seq_one_letter_code
_entity_poly.pdbx_strand_id
1 'polypeptide(L)'
;MLDVLIKGGTIVDGTGTPSRKGDVGIRDGEIVAIGAIDEEARQTIDAAGKVVAPGFVDVHTHYDAQAFWDGTLSPSPFHGVTSVIGGNCGFSIAPLSPEAGEYLMKMLSRVEGMPLESLEEGVPWNWQSFGEYLDQLEGRLSINAGFMVGHSAIRRTVMGERAVGSEANEDELKEMV
;
A
#
# COMPACT_ATOMS: atom_id res chain seq x y z
N MET A 1 14.36 -29.26 -1.58
CA MET A 1 13.83 -28.77 -2.86
C MET A 1 13.31 -27.36 -2.64
N LEU A 2 13.61 -26.44 -3.56
CA LEU A 2 13.11 -25.06 -3.55
C LEU A 2 11.75 -24.97 -4.23
N ASP A 3 10.97 -23.95 -3.89
CA ASP A 3 9.75 -23.63 -4.64
C ASP A 3 10.10 -22.87 -5.93
N VAL A 4 10.92 -21.83 -5.80
CA VAL A 4 11.39 -21.02 -6.94
C VAL A 4 12.90 -20.85 -6.87
N LEU A 5 13.57 -21.00 -8.00
CA LEU A 5 14.97 -20.62 -8.20
C LEU A 5 15.05 -19.57 -9.30
N ILE A 6 15.56 -18.38 -8.97
CA ILE A 6 15.90 -17.34 -9.95
C ILE A 6 17.38 -17.51 -10.27
N LYS A 7 17.72 -17.93 -11.49
CA LYS A 7 19.05 -18.41 -11.86
C LYS A 7 19.81 -17.46 -12.79
N GLY A 8 21.11 -17.28 -12.56
CA GLY A 8 22.04 -16.60 -13.47
C GLY A 8 21.94 -15.07 -13.51
N GLY A 9 21.28 -14.47 -12.51
CA GLY A 9 21.03 -13.03 -12.45
C GLY A 9 22.24 -12.19 -12.06
N THR A 10 22.12 -10.87 -12.26
CA THR A 10 22.92 -9.87 -11.54
C THR A 10 22.14 -9.40 -10.32
N ILE A 11 22.58 -9.78 -9.13
CA ILE A 11 21.92 -9.48 -7.86
C ILE A 11 22.30 -8.06 -7.41
N VAL A 12 21.29 -7.24 -7.15
CA VAL A 12 21.37 -5.94 -6.48
C VAL A 12 20.49 -6.02 -5.24
N ASP A 13 21.09 -6.26 -4.08
CA ASP A 13 20.36 -6.65 -2.85
C ASP A 13 19.79 -5.49 -2.03
N GLY A 14 19.88 -4.25 -2.53
CA GLY A 14 19.35 -3.06 -1.87
C GLY A 14 20.22 -2.51 -0.73
N THR A 15 21.33 -3.16 -0.37
CA THR A 15 22.23 -2.70 0.72
C THR A 15 23.16 -1.56 0.32
N GLY A 16 23.19 -1.20 -0.97
CA GLY A 16 24.16 -0.26 -1.54
C GLY A 16 25.54 -0.87 -1.85
N THR A 17 25.73 -2.18 -1.61
CA THR A 17 26.95 -2.88 -2.02
C THR A 17 27.00 -3.13 -3.54
N PRO A 18 28.19 -3.36 -4.13
CA PRO A 18 28.32 -3.65 -5.55
C PRO A 18 27.51 -4.89 -5.99
N SER A 19 26.91 -4.81 -7.18
CA SER A 19 26.16 -5.94 -7.74
C SER A 19 27.05 -7.16 -8.00
N ARG A 20 26.50 -8.36 -7.85
CA ARG A 20 27.23 -9.63 -8.06
C ARG A 20 26.41 -10.63 -8.87
N LYS A 21 27.08 -11.55 -9.56
CA LYS A 21 26.40 -12.67 -10.22
C LYS A 21 25.96 -13.71 -9.20
N GLY A 22 24.79 -14.30 -9.42
CA GLY A 22 24.30 -15.40 -8.60
C GLY A 22 22.84 -15.73 -8.84
N ASP A 23 22.39 -16.67 -8.02
CA ASP A 23 21.04 -17.21 -8.00
C ASP A 23 20.35 -16.80 -6.68
N VAL A 24 19.02 -16.84 -6.68
CA VAL A 24 18.17 -16.61 -5.49
C VAL A 24 17.21 -17.78 -5.36
N GLY A 25 17.27 -18.48 -4.22
CA GLY A 25 16.41 -19.61 -3.90
C GLY A 25 15.32 -19.21 -2.91
N ILE A 26 14.08 -19.57 -3.21
CA ILE A 26 12.88 -19.26 -2.43
C ILE A 26 12.21 -20.56 -1.98
N ARG A 27 11.81 -20.62 -0.72
CA ARG A 27 11.03 -21.73 -0.14
C ARG A 27 10.04 -21.17 0.88
N ASP A 28 8.79 -21.63 0.83
CA ASP A 28 7.72 -21.23 1.75
C ASP A 28 7.53 -19.70 1.83
N GLY A 29 7.71 -19.01 0.69
CA GLY A 29 7.59 -17.55 0.58
C GLY A 29 8.81 -16.75 1.04
N GLU A 30 9.85 -17.41 1.55
CA GLU A 30 11.06 -16.76 2.06
C GLU A 30 12.28 -17.01 1.18
N ILE A 31 13.20 -16.04 1.14
CA ILE A 31 14.51 -16.22 0.51
C ILE A 31 15.38 -17.07 1.44
N VAL A 32 15.73 -18.28 1.01
CA VAL A 32 16.50 -19.24 1.83
C VAL A 32 17.95 -19.39 1.39
N ALA A 33 18.30 -18.93 0.19
CA ALA A 33 19.67 -18.99 -0.33
C ALA A 33 19.93 -17.89 -1.36
N ILE A 34 21.16 -17.36 -1.36
CA ILE A 34 21.67 -16.39 -2.33
C ILE A 34 23.11 -16.77 -2.69
N GLY A 35 23.44 -16.86 -3.98
CA GLY A 35 24.78 -17.22 -4.45
C GLY A 35 24.73 -18.31 -5.52
N ALA A 36 25.72 -19.21 -5.55
CA ALA A 36 25.65 -20.39 -6.40
C ALA A 36 24.75 -21.44 -5.74
N ILE A 37 23.69 -21.88 -6.44
CA ILE A 37 22.70 -22.81 -5.89
C ILE A 37 22.60 -24.05 -6.78
N ASP A 38 22.94 -25.21 -6.21
CA ASP A 38 22.83 -26.53 -6.86
C ASP A 38 21.54 -27.28 -6.46
N GLU A 39 20.71 -26.71 -5.58
CA GLU A 39 19.46 -27.33 -5.14
C GLU A 39 18.37 -27.24 -6.23
N GLU A 40 17.73 -28.37 -6.53
CA GLU A 40 16.58 -28.44 -7.45
C GLU A 40 15.38 -27.61 -6.95
N ALA A 41 14.65 -27.01 -7.90
CA ALA A 41 13.49 -26.17 -7.65
C ALA A 41 12.25 -26.64 -8.43
N ARG A 42 11.06 -26.46 -7.86
CA ARG A 42 9.80 -26.74 -8.56
C ARG A 42 9.62 -25.83 -9.78
N GLN A 43 10.04 -24.58 -9.67
CA GLN A 43 10.08 -23.62 -10.76
C GLN A 43 11.46 -22.98 -10.85
N THR A 44 12.03 -22.95 -12.05
CA THR A 44 13.27 -22.20 -12.33
C THR A 44 12.96 -21.03 -13.27
N ILE A 45 13.40 -19.83 -12.89
CA ILE A 45 13.30 -18.60 -13.68
C ILE A 45 14.71 -18.26 -14.20
N ASP A 46 14.88 -18.17 -15.51
CA ASP A 46 16.13 -17.74 -16.13
C ASP A 46 16.24 -16.21 -16.08
N ALA A 47 17.19 -15.71 -15.29
CA ALA A 47 17.50 -14.29 -15.13
C ALA A 47 18.82 -13.91 -15.81
N ALA A 48 19.33 -14.71 -16.76
CA ALA A 48 20.54 -14.38 -17.51
C ALA A 48 20.41 -13.01 -18.20
N GLY A 49 21.40 -12.15 -17.97
CA GLY A 49 21.40 -10.78 -18.50
C GLY A 49 20.38 -9.83 -17.86
N LYS A 50 19.69 -10.27 -16.79
CA LYS A 50 18.72 -9.47 -16.02
C LYS A 50 19.27 -9.10 -14.65
N VAL A 51 18.63 -8.09 -14.04
CA VAL A 51 18.86 -7.72 -12.64
C VAL A 51 17.83 -8.45 -11.77
N VAL A 52 18.28 -8.96 -10.64
CA VAL A 52 17.44 -9.50 -9.57
C VAL A 52 17.61 -8.57 -8.37
N ALA A 53 16.52 -7.93 -7.96
CA ALA A 53 16.51 -6.96 -6.88
C ALA A 53 15.32 -7.22 -5.94
N PRO A 54 15.33 -6.69 -4.70
CA PRO A 54 14.13 -6.59 -3.89
C PRO A 54 13.03 -5.89 -4.67
N GLY A 55 11.78 -6.33 -4.49
CA GLY A 55 10.64 -5.62 -5.03
C GLY A 55 10.59 -4.19 -4.47
N PHE A 56 10.15 -3.24 -5.29
CA PHE A 56 10.16 -1.84 -4.89
C PHE A 56 9.07 -1.57 -3.84
N VAL A 57 9.37 -0.62 -2.96
CA VAL A 57 8.46 -0.11 -1.95
C VAL A 57 8.04 1.30 -2.37
N ASP A 58 6.79 1.46 -2.78
CA ASP A 58 6.23 2.76 -3.06
C ASP A 58 5.73 3.39 -1.76
N VAL A 59 6.50 4.35 -1.26
CA VAL A 59 6.25 4.98 0.03
C VAL A 59 5.19 6.09 -0.04
N HIS A 60 4.68 6.41 -1.23
CA HIS A 60 3.80 7.56 -1.41
C HIS A 60 2.70 7.29 -2.43
N THR A 61 1.64 6.63 -1.97
CA THR A 61 0.46 6.31 -2.78
C THR A 61 -0.81 6.93 -2.19
N HIS A 62 -1.84 6.99 -3.04
CA HIS A 62 -3.20 7.38 -2.72
C HIS A 62 -4.19 6.26 -3.11
N TYR A 63 -3.82 5.01 -2.84
CA TYR A 63 -4.63 3.83 -3.17
C TYR A 63 -5.74 3.51 -2.15
N ASP A 64 -5.93 4.35 -1.15
CA ASP A 64 -6.91 4.21 -0.05
C ASP A 64 -8.29 3.76 -0.56
N ALA A 65 -8.80 4.41 -1.61
CA ALA A 65 -10.05 4.04 -2.24
C ALA A 65 -9.88 2.90 -3.27
N GLN A 66 -8.85 2.99 -4.13
CA GLN A 66 -8.63 2.03 -5.21
C GLN A 66 -8.56 0.57 -4.75
N ALA A 67 -8.03 0.34 -3.54
CA ALA A 67 -7.92 -0.97 -2.92
C ALA A 67 -9.25 -1.75 -2.85
N PHE A 68 -10.40 -1.08 -2.90
CA PHE A 68 -11.71 -1.74 -2.84
C PHE A 68 -12.23 -2.30 -4.16
N TRP A 69 -11.79 -1.76 -5.31
CA TRP A 69 -12.22 -2.24 -6.63
C TRP A 69 -11.10 -2.82 -7.49
N ASP A 70 -9.84 -2.55 -7.15
CA ASP A 70 -8.68 -3.13 -7.79
C ASP A 70 -7.73 -3.75 -6.76
N GLY A 71 -7.95 -5.04 -6.47
CA GLY A 71 -7.09 -5.80 -5.56
C GLY A 71 -5.66 -5.99 -6.06
N THR A 72 -5.35 -5.63 -7.31
CA THR A 72 -3.98 -5.67 -7.82
C THR A 72 -3.16 -4.42 -7.52
N LEU A 73 -3.83 -3.32 -7.16
CA LEU A 73 -3.23 -1.99 -7.04
C LEU A 73 -2.44 -1.60 -8.30
N SER A 74 -3.02 -1.85 -9.47
CA SER A 74 -2.41 -1.50 -10.75
C SER A 74 -2.28 0.02 -10.93
N PRO A 75 -1.21 0.53 -11.58
CA PRO A 75 -0.19 -0.22 -12.30
C PRO A 75 1.08 -0.51 -11.48
N SER A 76 1.06 -0.37 -10.14
CA SER A 76 2.26 -0.50 -9.31
C SER A 76 3.04 -1.81 -9.55
N PRO A 77 2.40 -2.99 -9.58
CA PRO A 77 3.10 -4.24 -9.91
C PRO A 77 3.77 -4.24 -11.29
N PHE A 78 3.26 -3.51 -12.28
CA PHE A 78 3.87 -3.41 -13.61
C PHE A 78 5.21 -2.67 -13.59
N HIS A 79 5.44 -1.85 -12.56
CA HIS A 79 6.69 -1.13 -12.36
C HIS A 79 7.62 -1.81 -11.34
N GLY A 80 7.31 -3.04 -10.92
CA GLY A 80 8.11 -3.81 -9.97
C GLY A 80 7.85 -3.48 -8.50
N VAL A 81 6.79 -2.71 -8.20
CA VAL A 81 6.36 -2.44 -6.83
C VAL A 81 5.71 -3.69 -6.24
N THR A 82 6.14 -4.04 -5.03
CA THR A 82 5.62 -5.19 -4.26
C THR A 82 5.04 -4.79 -2.91
N SER A 83 5.24 -3.53 -2.51
CA SER A 83 4.70 -2.97 -1.28
C SER A 83 4.33 -1.50 -1.50
N VAL A 84 3.18 -1.08 -0.99
CA VAL A 84 2.72 0.32 -1.06
C VAL A 84 2.42 0.89 0.32
N ILE A 85 2.59 2.20 0.47
CA ILE A 85 2.13 2.96 1.64
C ILE A 85 1.12 4.02 1.18
N GLY A 86 -0.12 3.90 1.65
CA GLY A 86 -1.22 4.84 1.42
C GLY A 86 -1.48 5.76 2.62
N GLY A 87 -2.52 6.60 2.55
CA GLY A 87 -2.83 7.55 3.61
C GLY A 87 -1.91 8.78 3.66
N ASN A 88 -1.36 9.16 2.52
CA ASN A 88 -0.36 10.22 2.40
C ASN A 88 -0.98 11.63 2.42
N CYS A 89 -0.14 12.65 2.58
CA CYS A 89 -0.54 14.07 2.50
C CYS A 89 -1.56 14.51 3.56
N GLY A 90 -1.66 13.77 4.67
CA GLY A 90 -2.70 13.97 5.68
C GLY A 90 -4.10 13.61 5.17
N PHE A 91 -4.18 12.91 4.03
CA PHE A 91 -5.39 12.43 3.39
C PHE A 91 -5.54 10.93 3.65
N SER A 92 -6.72 10.51 4.12
CA SER A 92 -7.14 9.11 4.21
C SER A 92 -8.67 9.06 4.13
N ILE A 93 -9.23 7.88 3.91
CA ILE A 93 -10.69 7.67 3.93
C ILE A 93 -11.21 7.14 5.26
N ALA A 94 -10.35 7.07 6.28
CA ALA A 94 -10.67 6.63 7.63
C ALA A 94 -9.87 7.46 8.65
N PRO A 95 -10.40 7.72 9.86
CA PRO A 95 -11.74 7.36 10.34
C PRO A 95 -12.88 8.14 9.63
N LEU A 96 -14.12 7.72 9.86
CA LEU A 96 -15.32 8.39 9.36
C LEU A 96 -16.31 8.67 10.49
N SER A 97 -16.94 9.85 10.43
CA SER A 97 -18.26 10.09 11.03
C SER A 97 -19.34 10.01 9.94
N PRO A 98 -20.63 9.84 10.30
CA PRO A 98 -21.74 9.86 9.34
C PRO A 98 -21.74 11.11 8.43
N GLU A 99 -21.23 12.24 8.92
CA GLU A 99 -21.17 13.53 8.22
C GLU A 99 -19.82 13.77 7.49
N ALA A 100 -18.82 12.91 7.72
CA ALA A 100 -17.48 13.06 7.15
C ALA A 100 -17.33 12.38 5.77
N GLY A 101 -18.05 11.27 5.52
CA GLY A 101 -17.91 10.46 4.31
C GLY A 101 -18.03 11.24 3.01
N GLU A 102 -19.10 12.04 2.87
CA GLU A 102 -19.31 12.87 1.68
C GLU A 102 -18.17 13.88 1.46
N TYR A 103 -17.64 14.46 2.53
CA TYR A 103 -16.52 15.41 2.45
C TYR A 103 -15.23 14.72 2.01
N LEU A 104 -14.87 13.58 2.61
CA LEU A 104 -13.66 12.85 2.26
C LEU A 104 -13.72 12.29 0.83
N MET A 105 -14.89 11.83 0.40
CA MET A 105 -15.14 11.41 -0.98
C MET A 105 -14.94 12.55 -1.98
N LYS A 106 -15.52 13.73 -1.73
CA LYS A 106 -15.31 14.91 -2.57
C LYS A 106 -13.86 15.39 -2.56
N MET A 107 -13.17 15.23 -1.43
CA MET A 107 -11.75 15.54 -1.31
C MET A 107 -10.90 14.64 -2.21
N LEU A 108 -11.13 13.31 -2.24
CA LEU A 108 -10.48 12.40 -3.19
C LEU A 108 -10.71 12.83 -4.63
N SER A 109 -11.96 13.14 -4.97
CA SER A 109 -12.30 13.53 -6.34
C SER A 109 -11.54 14.79 -6.77
N ARG A 110 -11.41 15.75 -5.88
CA ARG A 110 -10.72 17.01 -6.17
C ARG A 110 -9.20 16.87 -6.20
N VAL A 111 -8.61 16.12 -5.27
CA VAL A 111 -7.14 16.05 -5.08
C VAL A 111 -6.53 14.97 -5.96
N GLU A 112 -7.12 13.77 -5.97
CA GLU A 112 -6.62 12.60 -6.71
C GLU A 112 -7.26 12.44 -8.09
N GLY A 113 -8.22 13.32 -8.44
CA GLY A 113 -8.89 13.29 -9.74
C GLY A 113 -9.80 12.08 -9.95
N MET A 114 -10.19 11.40 -8.86
CA MET A 114 -11.05 10.21 -8.92
C MET A 114 -12.50 10.61 -9.23
N PRO A 115 -13.17 9.98 -10.20
CA PRO A 115 -14.58 10.27 -10.47
C PRO A 115 -15.44 9.98 -9.22
N LEU A 116 -16.36 10.89 -8.87
CA LEU A 116 -17.26 10.71 -7.72
C LEU A 116 -18.08 9.42 -7.85
N GLU A 117 -18.62 9.14 -9.03
CA GLU A 117 -19.40 7.92 -9.31
C GLU A 117 -18.61 6.65 -8.98
N SER A 118 -17.31 6.60 -9.33
CA SER A 118 -16.44 5.47 -9.00
C SER A 118 -16.19 5.34 -7.50
N LEU A 119 -16.13 6.46 -6.77
CA LEU A 119 -15.96 6.44 -5.31
C LEU A 119 -17.26 6.02 -4.59
N GLU A 120 -18.41 6.42 -5.11
CA GLU A 120 -19.73 6.06 -4.57
C GLU A 120 -20.04 4.58 -4.76
N GLU A 121 -19.71 4.03 -5.92
CA GLU A 121 -19.94 2.61 -6.23
C GLU A 121 -18.85 1.69 -5.67
N GLY A 122 -17.59 2.14 -5.72
CA GLY A 122 -16.42 1.31 -5.46
C GLY A 122 -16.00 1.24 -4.00
N VAL A 123 -16.45 2.17 -3.15
CA VAL A 123 -16.03 2.26 -1.74
C VAL A 123 -17.24 2.09 -0.81
N PRO A 124 -17.18 1.21 0.21
CA PRO A 124 -18.31 0.98 1.12
C PRO A 124 -18.71 2.15 2.02
N TRP A 125 -17.77 3.04 2.39
CA TRP A 125 -17.96 4.19 3.29
C TRP A 125 -18.71 3.88 4.60
N ASN A 126 -18.50 2.68 5.16
CA ASN A 126 -19.31 2.14 6.25
C ASN A 126 -18.50 1.72 7.50
N TRP A 127 -17.26 2.20 7.63
CA TRP A 127 -16.45 2.08 8.84
C TRP A 127 -16.55 3.36 9.68
N GLN A 128 -16.18 3.27 10.95
CA GLN A 128 -16.02 4.41 11.85
C GLN A 128 -14.56 4.58 12.26
N SER A 129 -13.87 3.47 12.53
CA SER A 129 -12.46 3.48 12.96
C SER A 129 -11.49 3.17 11.81
N PHE A 130 -10.22 3.53 12.00
CA PHE A 130 -9.17 3.16 11.06
C PHE A 130 -8.95 1.63 11.00
N GLY A 131 -9.13 0.93 12.13
CA GLY A 131 -9.03 -0.52 12.19
C GLY A 131 -10.10 -1.22 11.36
N GLU A 132 -11.35 -0.76 11.46
CA GLU A 132 -12.45 -1.30 10.64
C GLU A 132 -12.21 -1.10 9.13
N TYR A 133 -11.57 0.00 8.74
CA TYR A 133 -11.15 0.22 7.35
C TYR A 133 -10.11 -0.82 6.92
N LEU A 134 -9.07 -1.06 7.74
CA LEU A 134 -8.04 -2.06 7.43
C LEU A 134 -8.60 -3.48 7.37
N ASP A 135 -9.51 -3.83 8.30
CA ASP A 135 -10.17 -5.14 8.34
C ASP A 135 -10.91 -5.48 7.03
N GLN A 136 -11.42 -4.46 6.32
CA GLN A 136 -12.10 -4.67 5.03
C GLN A 136 -11.15 -4.89 3.84
N LEU A 137 -9.86 -4.61 4.00
CA LEU A 137 -8.81 -4.83 2.99
C LEU A 137 -8.02 -6.13 3.22
N GLU A 138 -8.06 -6.67 4.44
CA GLU A 138 -7.31 -7.86 4.83
C GLU A 138 -7.55 -9.05 3.87
N GLY A 139 -6.46 -9.63 3.36
CA GLY A 139 -6.50 -10.78 2.46
C GLY A 139 -7.02 -10.52 1.04
N ARG A 140 -7.26 -9.26 0.64
CA ARG A 140 -7.82 -8.92 -0.69
C ARG A 140 -6.80 -8.42 -1.70
N LEU A 141 -5.61 -8.03 -1.25
CA LEU A 141 -4.61 -7.35 -2.06
C LEU A 141 -3.52 -8.31 -2.54
N SER A 142 -3.05 -8.13 -3.78
CA SER A 142 -2.02 -8.99 -4.39
C SER A 142 -0.59 -8.63 -3.99
N ILE A 143 -0.38 -7.41 -3.48
CA ILE A 143 0.89 -6.89 -2.98
C ILE A 143 0.73 -6.43 -1.54
N ASN A 144 1.84 -6.25 -0.82
CA ASN A 144 1.78 -5.74 0.54
C ASN A 144 1.25 -4.29 0.51
N ALA A 145 0.41 -3.94 1.49
CA ALA A 145 -0.09 -2.59 1.63
C ALA A 145 -0.09 -2.18 3.11
N GLY A 146 0.37 -0.97 3.37
CA GLY A 146 0.20 -0.29 4.64
C GLY A 146 -0.49 1.06 4.41
N PHE A 147 -1.23 1.55 5.39
CA PHE A 147 -1.92 2.84 5.29
C PHE A 147 -1.66 3.65 6.54
N MET A 148 -1.34 4.93 6.36
CA MET A 148 -1.27 5.91 7.45
C MET A 148 -2.66 6.51 7.70
N VAL A 149 -2.92 6.92 8.94
CA VAL A 149 -4.11 7.69 9.25
C VAL A 149 -3.89 9.16 8.89
N GLY A 150 -4.81 9.73 8.11
CA GLY A 150 -4.74 11.10 7.62
C GLY A 150 -5.27 12.11 8.62
N HIS A 151 -4.50 13.16 8.87
CA HIS A 151 -4.89 14.28 9.72
C HIS A 151 -6.23 14.91 9.32
N SER A 152 -6.51 15.02 8.01
CA SER A 152 -7.76 15.60 7.51
C SER A 152 -8.98 14.76 7.91
N ALA A 153 -8.88 13.44 7.87
CA ALA A 153 -9.94 12.52 8.29
C ALA A 153 -10.19 12.60 9.80
N ILE A 154 -9.11 12.61 10.59
CA ILE A 154 -9.17 12.80 12.05
C ILE A 154 -9.87 14.13 12.39
N ARG A 155 -9.41 15.25 11.82
CA ARG A 155 -10.01 16.56 12.08
C ARG A 155 -11.45 16.63 11.64
N ARG A 156 -11.78 16.08 10.47
CA ARG A 156 -13.16 16.10 9.97
C ARG A 156 -14.09 15.32 10.88
N THR A 157 -13.62 14.19 11.39
CA THR A 157 -14.38 13.32 12.31
C THR A 157 -14.65 14.02 13.65
N VAL A 158 -13.66 14.71 14.22
CA VAL A 158 -13.77 15.36 15.53
C VAL A 158 -14.41 16.76 15.45
N MET A 159 -13.99 17.59 14.49
CA MET A 159 -14.38 19.01 14.41
C MET A 159 -15.52 19.29 13.43
N GLY A 160 -15.91 18.32 12.60
CA GLY A 160 -16.88 18.53 11.52
C GLY A 160 -16.45 19.62 10.54
N GLU A 161 -17.34 20.58 10.25
CA GLU A 161 -17.07 21.69 9.33
C GLU A 161 -15.95 22.62 9.78
N ARG A 162 -15.75 22.77 11.09
CA ARG A 162 -14.68 23.60 11.64
C ARG A 162 -13.29 23.07 11.34
N ALA A 163 -13.15 21.82 10.90
CA ALA A 163 -11.89 21.26 10.46
C ALA A 163 -11.20 22.14 9.39
N VAL A 164 -11.97 22.91 8.62
CA VAL A 164 -11.46 23.86 7.62
C VAL A 164 -11.38 25.26 8.23
N GLY A 165 -10.17 25.78 8.35
CA GLY A 165 -9.94 27.20 8.70
C GLY A 165 -10.08 27.58 10.18
N SER A 166 -10.33 26.61 11.07
CA SER A 166 -10.32 26.84 12.53
C SER A 166 -9.23 26.02 13.22
N GLU A 167 -8.81 26.46 14.41
CA GLU A 167 -7.97 25.68 15.31
C GLU A 167 -8.82 24.71 16.15
N ALA A 168 -8.21 23.59 16.53
CA ALA A 168 -8.82 22.63 17.45
C ALA A 168 -8.70 23.16 18.89
N ASN A 169 -9.76 23.02 19.67
CA ASN A 169 -9.74 23.31 21.10
C ASN A 169 -9.18 22.12 21.90
N GLU A 170 -8.95 22.31 23.21
CA GLU A 170 -8.33 21.28 24.05
C GLU A 170 -9.10 19.96 24.12
N ASP A 171 -10.43 19.98 24.04
CA ASP A 171 -11.24 18.77 24.09
C ASP A 171 -11.22 18.06 22.73
N GLU A 172 -11.31 18.81 21.63
CA GLU A 172 -11.11 18.27 20.28
C GLU A 172 -9.72 17.61 20.15
N LEU A 173 -8.66 18.24 20.67
CA LEU A 173 -7.32 17.66 20.65
C LEU A 173 -7.22 16.34 21.42
N LYS A 174 -7.94 16.19 22.54
CA LYS A 174 -7.97 14.93 23.31
C LYS A 174 -8.71 13.82 22.55
N GLU A 175 -9.73 14.17 21.76
CA GLU A 175 -10.49 13.22 20.94
C GLU A 175 -9.76 12.78 19.67
N MET A 176 -8.75 13.54 19.21
CA MET A 176 -7.93 13.19 18.04
C MET A 176 -6.84 12.14 18.31
N VAL A 177 -6.59 11.77 19.57
CA VAL A 177 -5.48 10.89 20.03
C VAL A 177 -5.89 9.43 20.04
#